data_AF-A0A7W0HEU3-F1
#
_entry.id   AF-A0A7W0HEU3-F1
#
_cell.length_a   1.000
_cell.length_b   1.000
_cell.length_c   1.000
_cell.angle_alpha   90.00
_cell.angle_beta   90.00
_cell.angle_gamma   90.00
#
_symmetry.space_group_name_H-M   'P 1'
#
loop_
_entity.id
_entity.type
_entity.pdbx_description
1 polymer ?
#
loop_
_entity_poly.entity_id
_entity_poly.type
_entity_poly.pdbx_seq_one_letter_code
_entity_poly.pdbx_strand_id
1 'polypeptide(L)'
;MLARLESAAVFGVDAYPVHVEVDVGLGLPFFRMVGLPDASVRESRDRVKAAIRNSGYDFPSHRITINLAPADVRKAGSAFDLPIALGILAAEGTVKSDELPTMVLVGELSLDGSIHSARGILPIAAAARKKGATALLLPAPNAAEASVVGGLRLLPVRTLTEAVEVLNQPASRWPEVGTITAPPSTAVNAGLDLRDLRGQTFARRALEIAAAGGHNLLKVGSPGSGKTMLARRLPGILPSLSFDEALECTAIHSVAGTLPPAGGLLVQRPFRAPHHTISDVALVGGGAIPRPGEISLAHHGVLFLDE
;
A
#
# COMPACT_ATOMS: atom_id res chain seq x y z
N MET A 1 23.04 -23.05 -4.78
CA MET A 1 22.36 -22.36 -5.89
C MET A 1 21.65 -21.17 -5.30
N LEU A 2 21.82 -19.99 -5.90
CA LEU A 2 21.35 -18.72 -5.37
C LEU A 2 20.16 -18.24 -6.20
N ALA A 3 19.03 -17.98 -5.54
CA ALA A 3 17.90 -17.26 -6.10
C ALA A 3 17.78 -15.87 -5.45
N ARG A 4 17.46 -14.86 -6.25
CA ARG A 4 17.22 -13.48 -5.79
C ARG A 4 15.85 -13.03 -6.25
N LEU A 5 15.08 -12.50 -5.31
CA LEU A 5 13.71 -12.07 -5.54
C LEU A 5 13.50 -10.70 -4.89
N GLU A 6 12.65 -9.89 -5.50
CA GLU A 6 12.24 -8.61 -4.92
C GLU A 6 10.91 -8.78 -4.19
N SER A 7 10.84 -8.19 -3.00
CA SER A 7 9.63 -8.07 -2.20
C SER A 7 9.57 -6.65 -1.63
N ALA A 8 8.55 -6.37 -0.82
CA ALA A 8 8.40 -5.09 -0.16
C ALA A 8 7.67 -5.26 1.16
N ALA A 9 7.90 -4.32 2.06
CA ALA A 9 7.28 -4.28 3.37
C ALA A 9 6.84 -2.87 3.70
N VAL A 10 5.86 -2.74 4.57
CA VAL A 10 5.28 -1.45 4.94
C VAL A 10 5.79 -1.03 6.31
N PHE A 11 6.23 0.23 6.40
CA PHE A 11 6.59 0.88 7.65
C PHE A 11 5.88 2.23 7.73
N GLY A 12 4.87 2.32 8.60
CA GLY A 12 3.99 3.49 8.64
C GLY A 12 3.17 3.60 7.35
N VAL A 13 3.34 4.71 6.63
CA VAL A 13 2.64 5.00 5.37
C VAL A 13 3.43 4.56 4.13
N ASP A 14 4.72 4.29 4.28
CA ASP A 14 5.63 4.00 3.18
C ASP A 14 5.89 2.51 3.02
N ALA A 15 6.06 2.07 1.77
CA ALA A 15 6.62 0.78 1.46
C ALA A 15 8.11 0.90 1.14
N TYR A 16 8.91 0.01 1.71
CA TYR A 16 10.33 -0.09 1.43
C TYR A 16 10.66 -1.42 0.75
N PRO A 17 11.64 -1.44 -0.17
CA PRO A 17 12.02 -2.66 -0.87
C PRO A 17 12.71 -3.64 0.08
N VAL A 18 12.41 -4.93 -0.10
CA VAL A 18 13.06 -6.03 0.60
C VAL A 18 13.60 -7.01 -0.42
N HIS A 19 14.91 -7.25 -0.40
CA HIS A 19 15.52 -8.29 -1.23
C HIS A 19 15.49 -9.61 -0.47
N VAL A 20 14.93 -10.64 -1.10
CA VAL A 20 14.91 -12.01 -0.59
C VAL A 20 15.95 -12.80 -1.37
N GLU A 21 17.03 -13.17 -0.71
CA GLU A 21 18.05 -14.05 -1.29
C GLU A 21 17.94 -15.43 -0.65
N VAL A 22 17.84 -16.47 -1.48
CA VAL A 22 17.75 -17.86 -1.04
C VAL A 22 18.93 -18.62 -1.62
N ASP A 23 19.82 -19.10 -0.75
CA ASP A 23 20.91 -20.00 -1.13
C ASP A 23 20.59 -21.41 -0.63
N VAL A 24 20.54 -22.36 -1.57
CA VAL A 24 20.43 -23.80 -1.29
C VAL A 24 21.75 -24.48 -1.61
N GLY A 25 22.47 -24.92 -0.58
CA GLY A 25 23.80 -25.50 -0.68
C GLY A 25 23.87 -26.94 -0.15
N LEU A 26 24.89 -27.67 -0.60
CA LEU A 26 25.15 -29.04 -0.14
C LEU A 26 25.44 -29.09 1.37
N GLY A 27 25.04 -30.18 2.02
CA GLY A 27 25.25 -30.42 3.45
C GLY A 27 24.03 -31.00 4.14
N LEU A 28 24.12 -31.18 5.46
CA LEU A 28 23.00 -31.65 6.27
C LEU A 28 21.83 -30.64 6.25
N PRO A 29 20.57 -31.11 6.32
CA PRO A 29 19.40 -30.23 6.36
C PRO A 29 19.52 -29.19 7.47
N PHE A 30 19.56 -27.92 7.08
CA PHE A 30 19.64 -26.80 8.00
C PHE A 30 18.95 -25.60 7.39
N PHE A 31 18.13 -24.90 8.17
CA PHE A 31 17.38 -23.73 7.70
C PHE A 31 17.72 -22.53 8.57
N ARG A 32 18.24 -21.47 7.95
CA ARG A 32 18.59 -20.23 8.65
C ARG A 32 18.06 -19.02 7.91
N MET A 33 17.51 -18.09 8.69
CA MET A 33 17.09 -16.79 8.21
C MET A 33 17.90 -15.67 8.88
N VAL A 34 18.33 -14.69 8.10
CA VAL A 34 19.10 -13.50 8.55
C VAL A 34 18.47 -12.22 8.00
N GLY A 35 18.77 -11.07 8.63
CA GLY A 35 18.19 -9.77 8.25
C GLY A 35 17.11 -9.22 9.19
N LEU A 36 17.25 -9.48 10.50
CA LEU A 36 16.31 -9.06 11.56
C LEU A 36 14.83 -9.46 11.33
N PRO A 37 14.53 -10.75 11.08
CA PRO A 37 13.15 -11.23 11.06
C PRO A 37 12.52 -11.19 12.45
N ASP A 38 11.24 -10.83 12.53
CA ASP A 38 10.45 -10.99 13.75
C ASP A 38 10.11 -12.47 14.05
N ALA A 39 9.29 -12.73 15.07
CA ALA A 39 8.89 -14.08 15.42
C ALA A 39 8.05 -14.75 14.30
N SER A 40 7.09 -14.02 13.71
CA SER A 40 6.21 -14.56 12.66
C SER A 40 6.99 -14.97 11.40
N VAL A 41 8.00 -14.16 11.03
CA VAL A 41 8.90 -14.42 9.91
C VAL A 41 9.84 -15.60 10.20
N ARG A 42 10.25 -15.80 11.46
CA ARG A 42 11.01 -17.01 11.84
C ARG A 42 10.17 -18.27 11.80
N GLU A 43 8.90 -18.18 12.17
CA GLU A 43 7.92 -19.27 12.07
C GLU A 43 7.55 -19.60 10.61
N SER A 44 7.82 -18.70 9.66
CA SER A 44 7.66 -18.95 8.23
C SER A 44 8.38 -20.20 7.75
N ARG A 45 9.45 -20.66 8.42
CA ARG A 45 10.13 -21.91 8.07
C ARG A 45 9.15 -23.08 7.96
N ASP A 46 8.35 -23.28 9.01
CA ASP A 46 7.49 -24.46 9.11
C ASP A 46 6.28 -24.29 8.18
N ARG A 47 5.79 -23.04 8.01
CA ARG A 47 4.75 -22.70 7.04
C ARG A 47 5.17 -22.94 5.59
N VAL A 48 6.30 -22.39 5.18
CA VAL A 48 6.86 -22.53 3.83
C VAL A 48 7.15 -24.00 3.51
N LYS A 49 7.75 -24.74 4.45
CA LYS A 49 8.03 -26.16 4.26
C LYS A 49 6.76 -26.98 4.05
N ALA A 50 5.73 -26.76 4.87
CA ALA A 50 4.45 -27.44 4.73
C ALA A 50 3.75 -27.05 3.41
N ALA A 51 3.71 -25.75 3.10
CA ALA A 51 3.10 -25.22 1.89
C ALA A 51 3.71 -25.82 0.62
N ILE A 52 5.05 -25.85 0.52
CA ILE A 52 5.77 -26.46 -0.62
C ILE A 52 5.36 -27.92 -0.81
N ARG A 53 5.40 -28.71 0.27
CA ARG A 53 5.06 -30.14 0.23
C ARG A 53 3.59 -30.39 -0.11
N ASN A 54 2.69 -29.64 0.50
CA ASN A 54 1.24 -29.77 0.29
C ASN A 54 0.81 -29.23 -1.08
N SER A 55 1.65 -28.43 -1.73
CA SER A 55 1.47 -27.99 -3.13
C SER A 55 2.03 -28.98 -4.16
N GLY A 56 2.54 -30.15 -3.72
CA GLY A 56 3.06 -31.20 -4.60
C GLY A 56 4.52 -31.02 -5.03
N TYR A 57 5.28 -30.14 -4.37
CA TYR A 57 6.70 -29.91 -4.65
C TYR A 57 7.59 -30.54 -3.58
N ASP A 58 8.80 -30.92 -3.98
CA ASP A 58 9.81 -31.41 -3.05
C ASP A 58 10.45 -30.24 -2.28
N PHE A 59 10.51 -30.38 -0.96
CA PHE A 59 11.28 -29.46 -0.12
C PHE A 59 12.70 -29.99 0.04
N PRO A 60 13.74 -29.22 -0.33
CA PRO A 60 15.10 -29.74 -0.38
C PRO A 60 15.63 -30.17 0.99
N SER A 61 16.33 -31.32 1.01
CA SER A 61 17.03 -31.87 2.18
C SER A 61 18.46 -31.32 2.28
N HIS A 62 18.61 -30.02 2.03
CA HIS A 62 19.89 -29.32 1.91
C HIS A 62 20.00 -28.18 2.92
N ARG A 63 21.15 -27.51 2.93
CA ARG A 63 21.36 -26.31 3.74
C ARG A 63 20.74 -25.12 3.02
N ILE A 64 19.73 -24.51 3.64
CA ILE A 64 18.99 -23.37 3.12
C ILE A 64 19.32 -22.14 3.96
N THR A 65 19.82 -21.09 3.31
CA THR A 65 20.07 -19.78 3.93
C THR A 65 19.21 -18.73 3.24
N ILE A 66 18.37 -18.03 4.01
CA ILE A 66 17.53 -16.94 3.53
C ILE A 66 18.04 -15.64 4.13
N ASN A 67 18.37 -14.68 3.26
CA ASN A 67 18.74 -13.33 3.65
C ASN A 67 17.64 -12.34 3.25
N LEU A 68 17.18 -11.56 4.22
CA LEU A 68 16.21 -10.47 4.00
C LEU A 68 16.93 -9.13 4.14
N ALA A 69 17.30 -8.49 3.02
CA ALA A 69 17.95 -7.19 3.02
C ALA A 69 16.93 -6.05 2.82
N PRO A 70 17.14 -4.85 3.38
CA PRO A 70 18.33 -4.39 4.12
C PRO A 70 18.28 -4.74 5.62
N ALA A 71 19.40 -5.19 6.19
CA ALA A 71 19.43 -5.86 7.51
C ALA A 71 19.17 -4.94 8.72
N ASP A 72 19.15 -3.63 8.52
CA ASP A 72 18.89 -2.59 9.53
C ASP A 72 17.39 -2.34 9.76
N VAL A 73 16.53 -2.79 8.83
CA VAL A 73 15.08 -2.66 8.97
C VAL A 73 14.46 -3.97 9.45
N ARG A 74 13.57 -3.89 10.46
CA ARG A 74 12.84 -5.04 10.99
C ARG A 74 11.78 -5.50 9.98
N LYS A 75 11.83 -6.77 9.59
CA LYS A 75 10.82 -7.41 8.73
C LYS A 75 9.76 -8.02 9.63
N ALA A 76 8.54 -7.50 9.54
CA ALA A 76 7.41 -7.92 10.35
C ALA A 76 6.28 -8.48 9.49
N GLY A 77 5.59 -9.50 10.01
CA GLY A 77 4.45 -10.14 9.35
C GLY A 77 4.81 -11.27 8.38
N SER A 78 3.79 -11.95 7.85
CA SER A 78 3.89 -13.19 7.06
C SER A 78 3.99 -12.96 5.54
N ALA A 79 4.04 -11.70 5.10
CA ALA A 79 3.99 -11.32 3.68
C ALA A 79 5.19 -11.82 2.85
N PHE A 80 6.24 -12.32 3.52
CA PHE A 80 7.43 -12.88 2.89
C PHE A 80 7.36 -14.39 2.67
N ASP A 81 6.32 -15.08 3.17
CA ASP A 81 6.23 -16.54 3.06
C ASP A 81 6.26 -16.98 1.59
N LEU A 82 5.47 -16.32 0.73
CA LEU A 82 5.41 -16.59 -0.70
C LEU A 82 6.75 -16.35 -1.42
N PRO A 83 7.40 -15.17 -1.34
CA PRO A 83 8.70 -14.96 -1.99
C PRO A 83 9.79 -15.89 -1.46
N ILE A 84 9.76 -16.28 -0.18
CA ILE A 84 10.69 -17.28 0.36
C ILE A 84 10.44 -18.64 -0.29
N ALA A 85 9.19 -19.11 -0.36
CA ALA A 85 8.84 -20.39 -0.97
C ALA A 85 9.24 -20.44 -2.45
N LEU A 86 8.90 -19.38 -3.20
CA LEU A 86 9.28 -19.24 -4.60
C LEU A 86 10.80 -19.17 -4.80
N GLY A 87 11.53 -18.55 -3.87
CA GLY A 87 12.99 -18.51 -3.92
C GLY A 87 13.64 -19.88 -3.69
N ILE A 88 13.08 -20.69 -2.78
CA ILE A 88 13.52 -22.09 -2.61
C ILE A 88 13.24 -22.88 -3.90
N LEU A 89 12.04 -22.76 -4.45
CA LEU A 89 11.66 -23.47 -5.68
C LEU A 89 12.45 -23.00 -6.90
N ALA A 90 12.85 -21.72 -6.96
CA ALA A 90 13.74 -21.20 -7.99
C ALA A 90 15.18 -21.73 -7.84
N ALA A 91 15.70 -21.79 -6.60
CA ALA A 91 17.02 -22.36 -6.34
C ALA A 91 17.10 -23.87 -6.66
N GLU A 92 15.98 -24.59 -6.58
CA GLU A 92 15.86 -26.00 -7.00
C GLU A 92 15.53 -26.18 -8.50
N GLY A 93 15.32 -25.08 -9.25
CA GLY A 93 15.02 -25.12 -10.68
C GLY A 93 13.57 -25.47 -11.04
N THR A 94 12.66 -25.51 -10.06
CA THR A 94 11.21 -25.68 -10.26
C THR A 94 10.58 -24.42 -10.85
N VAL A 95 10.99 -23.24 -10.35
CA VAL A 95 10.64 -21.94 -10.95
C VAL A 95 11.77 -21.53 -11.89
N LYS A 96 11.44 -21.26 -13.15
CA LYS A 96 12.41 -21.03 -14.26
C LYS A 96 12.25 -19.66 -14.92
N SER A 97 11.58 -18.73 -14.25
CA SER A 97 11.30 -17.41 -14.81
C SER A 97 12.52 -16.50 -14.71
N ASP A 98 12.99 -16.00 -15.86
CA ASP A 98 14.07 -15.01 -15.92
C ASP A 98 13.62 -13.60 -15.45
N GLU A 99 12.31 -13.39 -15.33
CA GLU A 99 11.71 -12.11 -14.96
C GLU A 99 11.73 -11.85 -13.45
N LEU A 100 11.95 -12.89 -12.61
CA LEU A 100 11.91 -12.79 -11.14
C LEU A 100 12.64 -11.58 -10.54
N PRO A 101 13.84 -11.18 -11.02
CA PRO A 101 14.56 -10.03 -10.47
C PRO A 101 13.90 -8.67 -10.74
N THR A 102 12.98 -8.59 -11.72
CA THR A 102 12.29 -7.36 -12.12
C THR A 102 10.86 -7.27 -11.58
N MET A 103 10.40 -8.32 -10.89
CA MET A 103 9.05 -8.43 -10.34
C MET A 103 9.07 -8.26 -8.83
N VAL A 104 8.04 -7.63 -8.27
CA VAL A 104 7.82 -7.63 -6.82
C VAL A 104 6.87 -8.77 -6.46
N LEU A 105 7.21 -9.52 -5.41
CA LEU A 105 6.44 -10.66 -4.93
C LEU A 105 6.00 -10.42 -3.48
N VAL A 106 4.72 -10.63 -3.19
CA VAL A 106 4.18 -10.49 -1.84
C VAL A 106 3.06 -11.50 -1.61
N GLY A 107 3.00 -12.09 -0.41
CA GLY A 107 1.91 -12.99 -0.05
C GLY A 107 2.20 -13.82 1.19
N GLU A 108 1.14 -14.09 1.95
CA GLU A 108 1.20 -14.95 3.14
C GLU A 108 0.79 -16.37 2.76
N LEU A 109 1.56 -17.38 3.14
CA LEU A 109 1.25 -18.78 2.85
C LEU A 109 0.61 -19.45 4.05
N SER A 110 -0.47 -20.18 3.79
CA SER A 110 -0.98 -21.21 4.69
C SER A 110 -0.25 -22.54 4.51
N LEU A 111 -0.39 -23.42 5.50
CA LEU A 111 0.26 -24.73 5.51
C LEU A 111 -0.15 -25.61 4.32
N ASP A 112 -1.33 -25.40 3.75
CA ASP A 112 -1.87 -26.14 2.61
C ASP A 112 -1.41 -25.57 1.24
N GLY A 113 -0.64 -24.48 1.23
CA GLY A 113 -0.21 -23.81 0.00
C GLY A 113 -1.18 -22.74 -0.51
N SER A 114 -2.29 -22.47 0.18
CA SER A 114 -3.15 -21.33 -0.12
C SER A 114 -2.47 -20.00 0.25
N ILE A 115 -2.79 -18.94 -0.51
CA ILE A 115 -2.23 -17.61 -0.35
C ILE A 115 -3.29 -16.69 0.25
N HIS A 116 -3.01 -16.15 1.44
CA HIS A 116 -3.86 -15.20 2.13
C HIS A 116 -3.55 -13.75 1.76
N SER A 117 -4.50 -12.86 2.05
CA SER A 117 -4.32 -11.43 1.83
C SER A 117 -3.14 -10.89 2.63
N ALA A 118 -2.34 -10.05 1.97
CA ALA A 118 -1.28 -9.29 2.58
C ALA A 118 -1.81 -7.89 2.92
N ARG A 119 -1.28 -7.30 4.00
CA ARG A 119 -1.58 -5.91 4.37
C ARG A 119 -0.68 -4.95 3.61
N GLY A 120 -1.21 -3.76 3.33
CA GLY A 120 -0.42 -2.68 2.74
C GLY A 120 -0.04 -2.92 1.28
N ILE A 121 -0.90 -3.60 0.51
CA ILE A 121 -0.63 -3.88 -0.90
C ILE A 121 -0.60 -2.60 -1.74
N LEU A 122 -1.43 -1.59 -1.41
CA LEU A 122 -1.47 -0.33 -2.15
C LEU A 122 -0.12 0.43 -2.12
N PRO A 123 0.50 0.73 -0.96
CA PRO A 123 1.82 1.35 -0.94
C PRO A 123 2.90 0.45 -1.54
N ILE A 124 2.81 -0.88 -1.42
CA ILE A 124 3.72 -1.83 -2.08
C ILE A 124 3.64 -1.71 -3.60
N ALA A 125 2.44 -1.72 -4.17
CA ALA A 125 2.21 -1.62 -5.61
C ALA A 125 2.72 -0.26 -6.15
N ALA A 126 2.49 0.82 -5.41
CA ALA A 126 2.99 2.14 -5.77
C ALA A 126 4.53 2.23 -5.73
N ALA A 127 5.16 1.66 -4.70
CA ALA A 127 6.61 1.59 -4.59
C ALA A 127 7.21 0.71 -5.71
N ALA A 128 6.58 -0.42 -6.02
CA ALA A 128 6.97 -1.29 -7.13
C ALA A 128 6.94 -0.54 -8.47
N ARG A 129 5.85 0.19 -8.76
CA ARG A 129 5.75 1.06 -9.94
C ARG A 129 6.84 2.12 -9.97
N LYS A 130 7.06 2.84 -8.86
CA LYS A 130 8.08 3.89 -8.75
C LYS A 130 9.50 3.36 -8.99
N LYS A 131 9.78 2.13 -8.57
CA LYS A 131 11.04 1.42 -8.81
C LYS A 131 11.17 0.92 -10.27
N GLY A 132 10.10 0.92 -11.04
CA GLY A 132 10.08 0.41 -12.41
C GLY A 132 9.95 -1.12 -12.49
N ALA A 133 9.30 -1.75 -11.51
CA ALA A 133 9.03 -3.18 -11.56
C ALA A 133 8.11 -3.52 -12.76
N THR A 134 8.37 -4.66 -13.40
CA THR A 134 7.62 -5.11 -14.58
C THR A 134 6.27 -5.72 -14.22
N ALA A 135 6.20 -6.36 -13.05
CA ALA A 135 4.99 -6.98 -12.52
C ALA A 135 4.99 -7.05 -10.98
N LEU A 136 3.80 -7.25 -10.43
CA LEU A 136 3.55 -7.55 -9.02
C LEU A 136 2.75 -8.84 -8.93
N LEU A 137 3.35 -9.86 -8.32
CA LEU A 137 2.66 -11.09 -7.95
C LEU A 137 2.14 -10.97 -6.52
N LEU A 138 0.84 -11.13 -6.36
CA LEU A 138 0.12 -10.79 -5.14
C LEU A 138 -1.06 -11.74 -4.87
N PRO A 139 -1.58 -11.79 -3.64
CA PRO A 139 -2.78 -12.57 -3.34
C PRO A 139 -3.97 -12.05 -4.16
N ALA A 140 -4.75 -12.97 -4.74
CA ALA A 140 -5.93 -12.60 -5.53
C ALA A 140 -6.93 -11.68 -4.80
N PRO A 141 -7.19 -11.82 -3.47
CA PRO A 141 -8.05 -10.88 -2.75
C PRO A 141 -7.54 -9.42 -2.74
N ASN A 142 -6.24 -9.20 -2.90
CA ASN A 142 -5.63 -7.87 -2.93
C ASN A 142 -5.61 -7.23 -4.33
N ALA A 143 -6.04 -7.95 -5.37
CA ALA A 143 -5.94 -7.50 -6.76
C ALA A 143 -6.68 -6.18 -7.02
N ALA A 144 -7.90 -6.04 -6.47
CA ALA A 144 -8.70 -4.83 -6.65
C ALA A 144 -8.01 -3.60 -6.06
N GLU A 145 -7.45 -3.72 -4.84
CA GLU A 145 -6.73 -2.64 -4.17
C GLU A 145 -5.47 -2.23 -4.96
N ALA A 146 -4.70 -3.22 -5.44
CA ALA A 146 -3.50 -2.96 -6.25
C ALA A 146 -3.82 -2.39 -7.64
N SER A 147 -4.96 -2.72 -8.24
CA SER A 147 -5.37 -2.30 -9.60
C SER A 147 -5.54 -0.80 -9.77
N VAL A 148 -5.68 -0.08 -8.65
CA VAL A 148 -5.68 1.38 -8.64
C VAL A 148 -4.33 1.92 -9.14
N VAL A 149 -3.23 1.23 -8.84
CA VAL A 149 -1.90 1.55 -9.36
C VAL A 149 -1.74 1.03 -10.79
N GLY A 150 -1.95 1.91 -11.77
CA GLY A 150 -1.62 1.60 -13.17
C GLY A 150 -0.11 1.59 -13.43
N GLY A 151 0.29 1.10 -14.61
CA GLY A 151 1.70 1.02 -15.01
C GLY A 151 2.44 -0.20 -14.46
N LEU A 152 1.72 -1.16 -13.88
CA LEU A 152 2.24 -2.41 -13.33
C LEU A 152 1.38 -3.58 -13.82
N ARG A 153 2.01 -4.70 -14.23
CA ARG A 153 1.25 -5.94 -14.49
C ARG A 153 0.91 -6.59 -13.16
N LEU A 154 -0.36 -6.86 -12.90
CA LEU A 154 -0.78 -7.55 -11.69
C LEU A 154 -0.96 -9.04 -11.98
N LEU A 155 -0.33 -9.89 -11.17
CA LEU A 155 -0.41 -11.34 -11.25
C LEU A 155 -1.08 -11.88 -9.98
N PRO A 156 -2.42 -11.80 -9.89
CA PRO A 156 -3.15 -12.29 -8.73
C PRO A 156 -3.12 -13.82 -8.68
N VAL A 157 -2.73 -14.38 -7.55
CA VAL A 157 -2.62 -15.82 -7.33
C VAL A 157 -3.32 -16.24 -6.04
N ARG A 158 -3.87 -17.45 -6.00
CA ARG A 158 -4.59 -18.03 -4.86
C ARG A 158 -3.81 -19.13 -4.16
N THR A 159 -2.90 -19.80 -4.87
CA THR A 159 -2.10 -20.90 -4.33
C THR A 159 -0.66 -20.81 -4.80
N LEU A 160 0.24 -21.48 -4.08
CA LEU A 160 1.65 -21.60 -4.46
C LEU A 160 1.81 -22.29 -5.83
N THR A 161 0.98 -23.30 -6.12
CA THR A 161 0.96 -23.97 -7.43
C THR A 161 0.63 -23.00 -8.56
N GLU A 162 -0.43 -22.18 -8.40
CA GLU A 162 -0.80 -21.15 -9.38
C GLU A 162 0.34 -20.13 -9.57
N ALA A 163 1.01 -19.73 -8.49
CA ALA A 163 2.17 -18.83 -8.58
C ALA A 163 3.32 -19.43 -9.40
N VAL A 164 3.66 -20.70 -9.18
CA VAL A 164 4.69 -21.40 -9.96
C VAL A 164 4.28 -21.53 -11.43
N GLU A 165 3.03 -21.89 -11.71
CA GLU A 165 2.48 -22.00 -13.06
C GLU A 165 2.54 -20.65 -13.80
N VAL A 166 2.15 -19.56 -13.15
CA VAL A 166 2.19 -18.20 -13.74
C VAL A 166 3.63 -17.78 -14.04
N LEU A 167 4.57 -18.05 -13.12
CA LEU A 167 5.97 -17.67 -13.29
C LEU A 167 6.67 -18.46 -14.40
N ASN A 168 6.31 -19.73 -14.58
CA ASN A 168 6.87 -20.59 -15.62
C ASN A 168 6.26 -20.35 -17.02
N GLN A 169 5.18 -19.56 -17.11
CA GLN A 169 4.66 -19.10 -18.39
C GLN A 169 5.51 -17.93 -18.93
N PRO A 170 5.66 -17.81 -20.26
CA PRO A 170 6.35 -16.67 -20.84
C PRO A 170 5.61 -15.37 -20.51
N ALA A 171 6.35 -14.29 -20.22
CA ALA A 171 5.79 -13.00 -19.83
C ALA A 171 4.82 -12.40 -20.88
N SER A 172 4.89 -12.84 -22.13
CA SER A 172 3.93 -12.49 -23.19
C SER A 172 2.50 -13.01 -22.94
N ARG A 173 2.31 -13.97 -22.04
CA ARG A 173 1.00 -14.48 -21.61
C ARG A 173 0.48 -13.81 -20.34
N TRP A 174 1.28 -12.99 -19.69
CA TRP A 174 0.82 -12.25 -18.52
C TRP A 174 -0.23 -11.20 -18.92
N PRO A 175 -1.10 -10.79 -17.99
CA PRO A 175 -2.03 -9.69 -18.22
C PRO A 175 -1.30 -8.45 -18.73
N GLU A 176 -1.97 -7.70 -19.59
CA GLU A 176 -1.45 -6.40 -20.02
C GLU A 176 -1.26 -5.46 -18.83
N VAL A 177 -0.36 -4.49 -19.00
CA VAL A 177 -0.13 -3.48 -17.99
C VAL A 177 -1.45 -2.75 -17.73
N GLY A 178 -1.91 -2.78 -16.49
CA GLY A 178 -3.12 -2.07 -16.11
C GLY A 178 -2.95 -0.58 -16.40
N THR A 179 -3.90 0.02 -17.11
CA THR A 179 -4.00 1.48 -17.15
C THR A 179 -4.38 2.00 -15.77
N ILE A 180 -3.93 3.20 -15.40
CA ILE A 180 -4.43 3.86 -14.19
C ILE A 180 -5.93 4.00 -14.40
N THR A 181 -6.70 3.16 -13.72
CA THR A 181 -8.14 3.36 -13.65
C THR A 181 -8.27 4.50 -12.68
N ALA A 182 -8.35 5.72 -13.22
CA ALA A 182 -8.75 6.87 -12.40
C ALA A 182 -9.98 6.38 -11.63
N PRO A 183 -9.94 6.41 -10.29
CA PRO A 183 -11.04 5.89 -9.52
C PRO A 183 -12.28 6.61 -10.02
N PRO A 184 -13.39 5.89 -10.26
CA PRO A 184 -14.48 6.38 -11.06
C PRO A 184 -14.84 7.79 -10.61
N SER A 185 -14.75 8.75 -11.54
CA SER A 185 -15.09 10.17 -11.32
C SER A 185 -16.56 10.38 -10.94
N THR A 186 -17.31 9.29 -10.76
CA THR A 186 -18.71 9.22 -10.39
C THR A 186 -18.95 9.14 -8.89
N ALA A 187 -17.99 9.49 -8.04
CA ALA A 187 -18.37 10.10 -6.76
C ALA A 187 -18.94 11.49 -7.08
N VAL A 188 -20.17 11.50 -7.61
CA VAL A 188 -21.06 12.65 -7.62
C VAL A 188 -20.90 13.31 -6.26
N ASN A 189 -20.51 14.57 -6.26
CA ASN A 189 -20.42 15.42 -5.07
C ASN A 189 -21.68 15.22 -4.21
N ALA A 190 -21.61 14.34 -3.21
CA ALA A 190 -22.56 14.29 -2.11
C ALA A 190 -22.26 15.39 -1.07
N GLY A 191 -21.29 16.26 -1.39
CA GLY A 191 -20.88 17.40 -0.58
C GLY A 191 -21.66 18.66 -0.91
N LEU A 192 -21.48 19.66 -0.05
CA LEU A 192 -22.09 20.98 -0.17
C LEU A 192 -21.51 21.72 -1.40
N ASP A 193 -22.37 22.35 -2.21
CA ASP A 193 -21.94 23.10 -3.40
C ASP A 193 -21.85 24.60 -3.10
N LEU A 194 -20.83 25.27 -3.67
CA LEU A 194 -20.67 26.72 -3.58
C LEU A 194 -21.83 27.48 -4.26
N ARG A 195 -22.48 26.88 -5.25
CA ARG A 195 -23.65 27.42 -5.95
C ARG A 195 -24.85 27.64 -5.04
N ASP A 196 -24.95 26.87 -3.95
CA ASP A 196 -26.04 26.98 -2.97
C ASP A 196 -25.96 28.27 -2.13
N LEU A 197 -24.81 28.95 -2.12
CA LEU A 197 -24.60 30.17 -1.35
C LEU A 197 -25.18 31.39 -2.05
N ARG A 198 -26.21 31.98 -1.42
CA ARG A 198 -26.85 33.23 -1.84
C ARG A 198 -26.17 34.43 -1.18
N GLY A 199 -25.91 35.49 -1.95
CA GLY A 199 -25.55 36.81 -1.44
C GLY A 199 -24.10 37.04 -0.98
N GLN A 200 -23.19 36.05 -1.04
CA GLN A 200 -21.80 36.19 -0.56
C GLN A 200 -20.76 36.21 -1.70
N THR A 201 -20.90 37.10 -2.68
CA THR A 201 -20.05 37.13 -3.88
C THR A 201 -18.57 37.31 -3.58
N PHE A 202 -18.22 38.23 -2.66
CA PHE A 202 -16.83 38.48 -2.26
C PHE A 202 -16.19 37.24 -1.60
N ALA A 203 -16.89 36.62 -0.64
CA ALA A 203 -16.38 35.44 0.05
C ALA A 203 -16.25 34.22 -0.88
N ARG A 204 -17.21 34.04 -1.80
CA ARG A 204 -17.13 33.01 -2.85
C ARG A 204 -15.91 33.23 -3.74
N ARG A 205 -15.67 34.48 -4.17
CA ARG A 205 -14.51 34.80 -5.00
C ARG A 205 -13.19 34.56 -4.27
N ALA A 206 -13.12 34.87 -2.97
CA ALA A 206 -11.94 34.59 -2.16
C ALA A 206 -11.68 33.08 -2.05
N LEU A 207 -12.72 32.26 -1.88
CA LEU A 207 -12.59 30.80 -1.90
C LEU A 207 -12.08 30.27 -3.25
N GLU A 208 -12.60 30.78 -4.36
CA GLU A 208 -12.15 30.40 -5.71
C GLU A 208 -10.66 30.73 -5.93
N ILE A 209 -10.23 31.94 -5.55
CA ILE A 209 -8.83 32.37 -5.67
C ILE A 209 -7.93 31.48 -4.80
N ALA A 210 -8.34 31.20 -3.56
CA ALA A 210 -7.57 30.34 -2.67
C ALA A 210 -7.50 28.91 -3.17
N ALA A 211 -8.60 28.36 -3.70
CA ALA A 211 -8.63 27.02 -4.26
C ALA A 211 -7.75 26.89 -5.51
N ALA A 212 -7.76 27.89 -6.39
CA ALA A 212 -6.94 27.90 -7.60
C ALA A 212 -5.45 28.10 -7.30
N GLY A 213 -5.12 28.91 -6.29
CA GLY A 213 -3.74 29.26 -5.94
C GLY A 213 -3.12 28.44 -4.81
N GLY A 214 -3.87 27.54 -4.18
CA GLY A 214 -3.42 26.80 -2.98
C GLY A 214 -3.14 27.72 -1.78
N HIS A 215 -3.93 28.79 -1.60
CA HIS A 215 -3.69 29.79 -0.56
C HIS A 215 -4.43 29.47 0.75
N ASN A 216 -3.81 29.85 1.87
CA ASN A 216 -4.48 29.87 3.16
C ASN A 216 -5.50 31.02 3.24
N LEU A 217 -6.57 30.81 3.99
CA LEU A 217 -7.65 31.80 4.16
C LEU A 217 -7.88 32.13 5.64
N LEU A 218 -7.86 33.43 5.96
CA LEU A 218 -8.37 33.96 7.22
C LEU A 218 -9.76 34.57 7.00
N LYS A 219 -10.76 34.12 7.76
CA LYS A 219 -12.14 34.61 7.66
C LYS A 219 -12.50 35.39 8.92
N VAL A 220 -12.76 36.68 8.77
CA VAL A 220 -13.15 37.57 9.87
C VAL A 220 -14.61 37.98 9.67
N GLY A 221 -15.42 37.86 10.71
CA GLY A 221 -16.83 38.27 10.67
C GLY A 221 -17.59 37.82 11.91
N SER A 222 -18.74 38.46 12.14
CA SER A 222 -19.61 38.18 13.29
C SER A 222 -20.07 36.71 13.34
N PRO A 223 -20.46 36.20 14.53
CA PRO A 223 -21.13 34.92 14.66
C PRO A 223 -22.33 34.82 13.70
N GLY A 224 -22.51 33.66 13.07
CA GLY A 224 -23.63 33.44 12.13
C GLY A 224 -23.42 33.98 10.70
N SER A 225 -22.29 34.64 10.40
CA SER A 225 -21.98 35.15 9.05
C SER A 225 -21.71 34.06 7.99
N GLY A 226 -21.73 32.78 8.38
CA GLY A 226 -21.55 31.65 7.47
C GLY A 226 -20.10 31.19 7.28
N LYS A 227 -19.16 31.59 8.16
CA LYS A 227 -17.73 31.19 8.09
C LYS A 227 -17.54 29.68 7.92
N THR A 228 -18.20 28.88 8.77
CA THR A 228 -18.14 27.40 8.73
C THR A 228 -18.85 26.84 7.49
N MET A 229 -19.98 27.45 7.09
CA MET A 229 -20.76 27.09 5.90
C MET A 229 -19.95 27.23 4.61
N LEU A 230 -19.16 28.32 4.51
CA LEU A 230 -18.20 28.57 3.43
C LEU A 230 -17.05 27.56 3.45
N ALA A 231 -16.46 27.29 4.62
CA ALA A 231 -15.31 26.37 4.76
C ALA A 231 -15.62 24.97 4.23
N ARG A 232 -16.78 24.42 4.61
CA ARG A 232 -17.19 23.05 4.23
C ARG A 232 -17.40 22.86 2.73
N ARG A 233 -17.50 23.94 1.94
CA ARG A 233 -17.66 23.92 0.48
C ARG A 233 -16.33 24.04 -0.27
N LEU A 234 -15.25 24.45 0.42
CA LEU A 234 -13.93 24.60 -0.19
C LEU A 234 -13.40 23.29 -0.82
N PRO A 235 -13.54 22.10 -0.19
CA PRO A 235 -13.08 20.86 -0.81
C PRO A 235 -13.72 20.57 -2.18
N GLY A 236 -14.96 21.00 -2.39
CA GLY A 236 -15.70 20.77 -3.63
C GLY A 236 -15.27 21.65 -4.82
N ILE A 237 -14.46 22.68 -4.58
CA ILE A 237 -13.93 23.57 -5.62
C ILE A 237 -12.41 23.50 -5.77
N LEU A 238 -11.73 22.70 -4.94
CA LEU A 238 -10.30 22.41 -5.11
C LEU A 238 -10.08 21.55 -6.35
N PRO A 239 -8.90 21.64 -7.00
CA PRO A 239 -8.50 20.67 -8.00
C PRO A 239 -8.62 19.25 -7.45
N SER A 240 -9.05 18.29 -8.28
CA SER A 240 -9.07 16.87 -7.88
C SER A 240 -7.69 16.43 -7.41
N LEU A 241 -7.65 15.42 -6.53
CA LEU A 241 -6.38 14.79 -6.17
C LEU A 241 -5.78 14.13 -7.42
N SER A 242 -4.51 14.40 -7.69
CA SER A 242 -3.69 13.56 -8.55
C SER A 242 -3.56 12.17 -7.93
N PHE A 243 -3.14 11.20 -8.74
CA PHE A 243 -2.98 9.83 -8.29
C PHE A 243 -2.01 9.72 -7.09
N ASP A 244 -0.87 10.41 -7.17
CA ASP A 244 0.16 10.35 -6.12
C ASP A 244 -0.33 11.05 -4.84
N GLU A 245 -1.01 12.20 -4.93
CA GLU A 245 -1.63 12.86 -3.77
C GLU A 245 -2.71 11.95 -3.12
N ALA A 246 -3.53 11.28 -3.94
CA ALA A 246 -4.57 10.38 -3.48
C ALA A 246 -3.98 9.17 -2.74
N LEU A 247 -2.86 8.64 -3.22
CA LEU A 247 -2.12 7.56 -2.57
C LEU A 247 -1.58 8.00 -1.21
N GLU A 248 -0.93 9.16 -1.13
CA GLU A 248 -0.41 9.72 0.12
C GLU A 248 -1.53 9.90 1.16
N CYS A 249 -2.65 10.50 0.77
CA CYS A 249 -3.83 10.64 1.61
C CYS A 249 -4.33 9.29 2.12
N THR A 250 -4.47 8.32 1.21
CA THR A 250 -4.97 6.98 1.54
C THR A 250 -4.06 6.29 2.56
N ALA A 251 -2.74 6.41 2.38
CA ALA A 251 -1.77 5.82 3.29
C ALA A 251 -1.89 6.42 4.70
N ILE A 252 -2.00 7.74 4.82
CA ILE A 252 -2.19 8.43 6.11
C ILE A 252 -3.47 7.95 6.82
N HIS A 253 -4.58 7.90 6.10
CA HIS A 253 -5.87 7.45 6.67
C HIS A 253 -5.88 5.96 6.99
N SER A 254 -5.11 5.14 6.27
CA SER A 254 -4.92 3.72 6.58
C SER A 254 -4.23 3.53 7.92
N VAL A 255 -3.12 4.24 8.15
CA VAL A 255 -2.38 4.21 9.42
C VAL A 255 -3.22 4.79 10.57
N ALA A 256 -4.05 5.81 10.30
CA ALA A 256 -4.97 6.37 11.28
C ALA A 256 -6.18 5.46 11.57
N GLY A 257 -6.43 4.43 10.75
CA GLY A 257 -7.60 3.56 10.87
C GLY A 257 -8.92 4.25 10.49
N THR A 258 -8.87 5.31 9.67
CA THR A 258 -10.02 6.13 9.27
C THR A 258 -10.51 5.85 7.85
N LEU A 259 -9.92 4.88 7.15
CA LEU A 259 -10.38 4.50 5.81
C LEU A 259 -11.78 3.87 5.85
N PRO A 260 -12.62 4.13 4.83
CA PRO A 260 -13.90 3.45 4.68
C PRO A 260 -13.72 1.92 4.64
N PRO A 261 -14.71 1.14 5.15
CA PRO A 261 -14.63 -0.32 5.19
C PRO A 261 -14.41 -1.00 3.83
N ALA A 262 -14.77 -0.31 2.74
CA ALA A 262 -14.60 -0.77 1.37
C ALA A 262 -13.18 -0.58 0.82
N GLY A 263 -12.22 -0.09 1.62
CA GLY A 263 -10.78 -0.14 1.33
C GLY A 263 -10.42 0.31 -0.08
N GLY A 264 -10.35 1.63 -0.30
CA GLY A 264 -10.04 2.19 -1.62
C GLY A 264 -9.29 3.51 -1.52
N LEU A 265 -8.82 4.00 -2.67
CA LEU A 265 -8.11 5.27 -2.78
C LEU A 265 -9.03 6.43 -2.37
N LEU A 266 -8.52 7.34 -1.53
CA LEU A 266 -9.18 8.60 -1.23
C LEU A 266 -9.15 9.50 -2.46
N VAL A 267 -10.31 9.69 -3.08
CA VAL A 267 -10.47 10.51 -4.30
C VAL A 267 -10.93 11.93 -4.03
N GLN A 268 -11.45 12.17 -2.83
CA GLN A 268 -11.91 13.48 -2.39
C GLN A 268 -10.87 14.13 -1.49
N ARG A 269 -10.68 15.45 -1.67
CA ARG A 269 -9.84 16.28 -0.80
C ARG A 269 -10.36 16.16 0.64
N PRO A 270 -9.54 15.71 1.61
CA PRO A 270 -9.98 15.59 3.00
C PRO A 270 -10.44 16.93 3.57
N PHE A 271 -11.45 16.92 4.44
CA PHE A 271 -11.86 18.10 5.21
C PHE A 271 -11.84 17.76 6.69
N ARG A 272 -11.03 18.48 7.46
CA ARG A 272 -10.93 18.34 8.91
C ARG A 272 -11.38 19.63 9.57
N ALA A 273 -12.24 19.51 10.57
CA ALA A 273 -12.75 20.63 11.36
C ALA A 273 -12.79 20.22 12.82
N PRO A 274 -11.61 20.13 13.48
CA PRO A 274 -11.56 19.81 14.90
C PRO A 274 -12.29 20.85 15.73
N HIS A 275 -12.74 20.45 16.92
CA HIS A 275 -13.29 21.39 17.90
C HIS A 275 -12.19 22.33 18.40
N HIS A 276 -12.49 23.59 18.71
CA HIS A 276 -11.52 24.59 19.18
C HIS A 276 -10.82 24.19 20.50
N THR A 277 -11.36 23.22 21.24
CA THR A 277 -10.75 22.66 22.46
C THR A 277 -9.81 21.47 22.19
N ILE A 278 -9.43 21.23 20.93
CA ILE A 278 -8.51 20.14 20.59
C ILE A 278 -7.14 20.34 21.25
N SER A 279 -6.52 19.26 21.72
CA SER A 279 -5.16 19.33 22.26
C SER A 279 -4.11 19.38 21.15
N ASP A 280 -2.94 19.96 21.45
CA ASP A 280 -1.81 20.02 20.51
C ASP A 280 -1.41 18.63 20.00
N VAL A 281 -1.48 17.61 20.86
CA VAL A 281 -1.17 16.22 20.51
C VAL A 281 -2.19 15.64 19.53
N ALA A 282 -3.48 15.94 19.68
CA ALA A 282 -4.50 15.48 18.73
C ALA A 282 -4.43 16.25 17.39
N LEU A 283 -4.01 17.52 17.42
CA LEU A 283 -3.86 18.34 16.23
C LEU A 283 -2.65 17.93 15.39
N VAL A 284 -1.49 17.76 16.02
CA VAL A 284 -0.22 17.42 15.36
C VAL A 284 -0.08 15.91 15.14
N GLY A 285 -0.57 15.11 16.08
CA GLY A 285 -0.28 13.67 16.17
C GLY A 285 0.76 13.36 17.24
N GLY A 286 0.89 12.08 17.60
CA GLY A 286 1.82 11.64 18.63
C GLY A 286 1.63 10.21 19.11
N GLY A 287 2.31 9.85 20.21
CA GLY A 287 2.30 8.52 20.82
C GLY A 287 3.64 7.77 20.70
N ALA A 288 3.81 6.69 21.48
CA ALA A 288 5.01 5.83 21.42
C ALA A 288 5.21 5.20 20.02
N ILE A 289 4.10 4.92 19.34
CA ILE A 289 4.03 4.72 17.90
C ILE A 289 3.31 5.95 17.36
N PRO A 290 4.00 6.85 16.62
CA PRO A 290 3.40 8.08 16.14
C PRO A 290 2.15 7.81 15.30
N ARG A 291 1.01 8.38 15.72
CA ARG A 291 -0.23 8.35 14.94
C ARG A 291 -0.49 9.70 14.27
N PRO A 292 -1.07 9.71 13.04
CA PRO A 292 -1.47 10.94 12.37
C PRO A 292 -2.43 11.78 13.22
N GLY A 293 -2.16 13.09 13.33
CA GLY A 293 -3.10 14.07 13.91
C GLY A 293 -4.02 14.68 12.85
N GLU A 294 -4.85 15.64 13.26
CA GLU A 294 -5.77 16.36 12.35
C GLU A 294 -5.07 17.05 11.18
N ILE A 295 -3.86 17.58 11.38
CA ILE A 295 -3.06 18.19 10.31
C ILE A 295 -2.72 17.14 9.25
N SER A 296 -2.22 15.97 9.67
CA SER A 296 -1.90 14.87 8.76
C SER A 296 -3.16 14.33 8.07
N LEU A 297 -4.28 14.22 8.79
CA LEU A 297 -5.55 13.76 8.21
C LEU A 297 -6.12 14.75 7.19
N ALA A 298 -5.73 16.02 7.26
CA ALA A 298 -6.08 17.07 6.29
C ALA A 298 -5.09 17.18 5.13
N HIS A 299 -4.11 16.26 5.01
CA HIS A 299 -3.10 16.28 3.95
C HIS A 299 -3.73 16.40 2.56
N HIS A 300 -3.14 17.27 1.73
CA HIS A 300 -3.67 17.69 0.43
C HIS A 300 -5.12 18.20 0.43
N GLY A 301 -5.73 18.44 1.58
CA GLY A 301 -7.13 18.84 1.73
C GLY A 301 -7.28 20.19 2.42
N VAL A 302 -8.27 20.28 3.32
CA VAL A 302 -8.61 21.50 4.05
C VAL A 302 -8.66 21.20 5.54
N LEU A 303 -7.84 21.89 6.32
CA LEU A 303 -7.98 22.00 7.77
C LEU A 303 -8.70 23.32 8.10
N PHE A 304 -9.89 23.23 8.66
CA PHE A 304 -10.64 24.39 9.16
C PHE A 304 -10.48 24.48 10.68
N LEU A 305 -9.88 25.57 11.13
CA LEU A 305 -9.78 25.92 12.54
C LEU A 305 -10.79 27.04 12.81
N ASP A 306 -11.69 26.78 13.75
CA ASP A 306 -12.58 27.82 14.30
C ASP A 306 -11.95 28.38 15.57
N GLU A 307 -12.32 29.62 15.88
CA GLU A 307 -11.94 30.31 17.13
C GLU A 307 -12.64 29.74 18.37
#